data_AF-A0A835L7D3-F1
#
_entry.id   AF-A0A835L7D3-F1
#
_cell.length_a   1.000
_cell.length_b   1.000
_cell.length_c   1.000
_cell.angle_alpha   90.00
_cell.angle_beta   90.00
_cell.angle_gamma   90.00
#
_symmetry.space_group_name_H-M   'P 1'
#
loop_
_entity.id
_entity.type
_entity.pdbx_description
1 polymer ?
#
loop_
_entity_poly.entity_id
_entity_poly.type
_entity_poly.pdbx_seq_one_letter_code
_entity_poly.pdbx_strand_id
1 'polypeptide(L)'
;MLGSLLFVFAFSVFSLSAEALLIDDLKQKYVDSILQCSQQYPLDRADAELLQNKVMPDKESTKCLFACVYKVTGVMSDQGELSVEGVNALSQKYLADDPEKLKKSEEFTEACRTVNDAPVSDGAKGCDRAALIFKCTIEKSPDGLTEEELKMEFTKLIMKCNKDGKVDMTELVQLQNYVVPTKQTTKCVLACAYKAAEVMNAKGEYDIDHAYKVAEMMKNGDEKRLVNAKKMADLCVKVNEQSVSDGEKGCDRAAMIFKCTVENAPKFGFKL
;
A
#
# COMPACT_ATOMS: atom_id res chain seq x y z
N MET A 1 -5.12 23.65 -37.86
CA MET A 1 -5.93 23.57 -36.62
C MET A 1 -6.23 22.15 -36.16
N LEU A 2 -6.36 21.14 -37.05
CA LEU A 2 -6.53 19.73 -36.63
C LEU A 2 -5.27 19.09 -35.97
N GLY A 3 -4.07 19.52 -36.35
CA GLY A 3 -2.82 18.95 -35.80
C GLY A 3 -2.55 19.29 -34.32
N SER A 4 -3.11 20.39 -33.80
CA SER A 4 -2.92 20.83 -32.42
C SER A 4 -3.88 20.16 -31.43
N LEU A 5 -5.04 19.66 -31.89
CA LEU A 5 -5.99 18.93 -31.04
C LEU A 5 -5.58 17.46 -30.81
N LEU A 6 -4.87 16.83 -31.76
CA LEU A 6 -4.30 15.49 -31.60
C LEU A 6 -3.14 15.45 -30.58
N PHE A 7 -2.36 16.53 -30.47
CA PHE A 7 -1.26 16.64 -29.51
C PHE A 7 -1.75 16.82 -28.06
N VAL A 8 -2.87 17.53 -27.85
CA VAL A 8 -3.46 17.74 -26.52
C VAL A 8 -4.16 16.46 -26.00
N PHE A 9 -4.74 15.65 -26.88
CA PHE A 9 -5.32 14.35 -26.51
C PHE A 9 -4.28 13.27 -26.20
N ALA A 10 -3.10 13.32 -26.85
CA ALA A 10 -2.00 12.40 -26.53
C ALA A 10 -1.36 12.69 -25.16
N PHE A 11 -1.22 13.97 -24.80
CA PHE A 11 -0.64 14.37 -23.51
C PHE A 11 -1.57 14.13 -22.30
N SER A 12 -2.89 14.29 -22.45
CA SER A 12 -3.85 14.04 -21.36
C SER A 12 -4.06 12.56 -21.05
N VAL A 13 -3.88 11.67 -22.04
CA VAL A 13 -3.84 10.22 -21.82
C VAL A 13 -2.48 9.78 -21.22
N PHE A 14 -1.38 10.46 -21.56
CA PHE A 14 -0.05 10.16 -21.02
C PHE A 14 0.08 10.48 -19.52
N SER A 15 -0.51 11.58 -19.05
CA SER A 15 -0.50 11.94 -17.62
C SER A 15 -1.27 10.93 -16.75
N LEU A 16 -2.17 10.15 -17.33
CA LEU A 16 -2.91 9.08 -16.64
C LEU A 16 -2.22 7.71 -16.84
N SER A 17 -0.90 7.65 -16.78
CA SER A 17 -0.21 6.35 -16.91
C SER A 17 1.19 6.26 -16.30
N ALA A 18 1.97 7.34 -16.18
CA ALA A 18 3.37 7.22 -15.76
C ALA A 18 3.57 6.60 -14.35
N GLU A 19 2.89 7.10 -13.32
CA GLU A 19 3.03 6.58 -11.95
C GLU A 19 2.51 5.14 -11.81
N ALA A 20 1.38 4.80 -12.45
CA ALA A 20 0.86 3.44 -12.45
C ALA A 20 1.79 2.49 -13.23
N LEU A 21 2.32 2.93 -14.38
CA LEU A 21 3.27 2.18 -15.18
C LEU A 21 4.60 1.96 -14.46
N LEU A 22 5.09 2.95 -13.70
CA LEU A 22 6.34 2.84 -12.93
C LEU A 22 6.18 1.90 -11.73
N ILE A 23 5.04 1.97 -11.02
CA ILE A 23 4.76 1.04 -9.91
C ILE A 23 4.55 -0.38 -10.43
N ASP A 24 3.87 -0.55 -11.57
CA ASP A 24 3.68 -1.85 -12.19
C ASP A 24 4.99 -2.41 -12.77
N ASP A 25 5.87 -1.56 -13.34
CA ASP A 25 7.25 -1.93 -13.73
C ASP A 25 8.07 -2.38 -12.52
N LEU A 26 8.01 -1.65 -11.39
CA LEU A 26 8.70 -2.01 -10.16
C LEU A 26 8.21 -3.36 -9.63
N LYS A 27 6.89 -3.56 -9.55
CA LYS A 27 6.28 -4.83 -9.13
C LYS A 27 6.70 -5.97 -10.04
N GLN A 28 6.64 -5.78 -11.35
CA GLN A 28 7.03 -6.79 -12.33
C GLN A 28 8.52 -7.13 -12.18
N LYS A 29 9.40 -6.14 -12.05
CA LYS A 29 10.84 -6.36 -11.83
C LYS A 29 11.09 -7.19 -10.56
N TYR A 30 10.36 -6.93 -9.48
CA TYR A 30 10.45 -7.74 -8.25
C TYR A 30 9.93 -9.17 -8.45
N VAL A 31 8.80 -9.35 -9.13
CA VAL A 31 8.25 -10.68 -9.46
C VAL A 31 9.24 -11.48 -10.30
N ASP A 32 9.81 -10.88 -11.34
CA ASP A 32 10.79 -11.52 -12.22
C ASP A 32 12.06 -11.91 -11.45
N SER A 33 12.53 -11.02 -10.56
CA SER A 33 13.69 -11.29 -9.71
C SER A 33 13.43 -12.45 -8.73
N ILE A 34 12.23 -12.50 -8.14
CA ILE A 34 11.82 -13.60 -7.25
C ILE A 34 11.75 -14.92 -8.03
N LEU A 35 11.13 -14.92 -9.21
CA LEU A 35 11.03 -16.10 -10.07
C LEU A 35 12.42 -16.61 -10.46
N GLN A 36 13.32 -15.72 -10.87
CA GLN A 36 14.71 -16.06 -11.17
C GLN A 36 15.42 -16.68 -9.96
N CYS A 37 15.37 -16.02 -8.80
CA CYS A 37 16.10 -16.44 -7.61
C CYS A 37 15.49 -17.69 -6.95
N SER A 38 14.19 -17.90 -7.07
CA SER A 38 13.48 -19.06 -6.49
C SER A 38 13.86 -20.39 -7.13
N GLN A 39 14.44 -20.38 -8.35
CA GLN A 39 14.99 -21.58 -8.98
C GLN A 39 16.14 -22.17 -8.15
N GLN A 40 16.93 -21.31 -7.51
CA GLN A 40 18.05 -21.71 -6.65
C GLN A 40 17.64 -21.76 -5.18
N TYR A 41 16.74 -20.87 -4.77
CA TYR A 41 16.33 -20.69 -3.37
C TYR A 41 14.80 -20.78 -3.25
N PRO A 42 14.22 -21.99 -3.30
CA PRO A 42 12.78 -22.14 -3.28
C PRO A 42 12.18 -21.63 -1.97
N LEU A 43 11.06 -20.93 -2.09
CA LEU A 43 10.24 -20.46 -0.98
C LEU A 43 9.03 -21.39 -0.83
N ASP A 44 8.85 -21.97 0.36
CA ASP A 44 7.67 -22.75 0.65
C ASP A 44 6.53 -21.88 1.22
N ARG A 45 5.34 -22.47 1.33
CA ARG A 45 4.15 -21.75 1.79
C ARG A 45 4.27 -21.27 3.24
N ALA A 46 4.90 -22.05 4.12
CA ALA A 46 5.04 -21.68 5.53
C ALA A 46 5.99 -20.49 5.68
N ASP A 47 7.10 -20.49 4.93
CA ASP A 47 8.02 -19.36 4.86
C ASP A 47 7.33 -18.11 4.28
N ALA A 48 6.50 -18.27 3.25
CA ALA A 48 5.73 -17.17 2.67
C ALA A 48 4.73 -16.55 3.68
N GLU A 49 4.06 -17.38 4.49
CA GLU A 49 3.15 -16.92 5.55
C GLU A 49 3.91 -16.13 6.64
N LEU A 50 5.13 -16.55 7.01
CA LEU A 50 5.98 -15.78 7.93
C LEU A 50 6.37 -14.42 7.35
N LEU A 51 6.78 -14.39 6.08
CA LEU A 51 7.15 -13.14 5.39
C LEU A 51 5.97 -12.17 5.28
N GLN A 52 4.75 -12.67 5.02
CA GLN A 52 3.53 -11.86 5.05
C GLN A 52 3.28 -11.22 6.41
N ASN A 53 3.68 -11.91 7.49
CA ASN A 53 3.63 -11.40 8.86
C ASN A 53 4.86 -10.58 9.25
N LYS A 54 5.67 -10.15 8.26
CA LYS A 54 6.91 -9.35 8.46
C LYS A 54 7.97 -10.08 9.29
N VAL A 55 7.96 -11.41 9.29
CA VAL A 55 8.94 -12.26 9.97
C VAL A 55 9.85 -12.91 8.94
N MET A 56 11.16 -12.68 9.05
CA MET A 56 12.15 -13.39 8.24
C MET A 56 12.30 -14.82 8.76
N PRO A 57 12.04 -15.86 7.96
CA PRO A 57 12.26 -17.24 8.36
C PRO A 57 13.74 -17.50 8.68
N ASP A 58 14.01 -18.27 9.75
CA ASP A 58 15.37 -18.70 10.09
C ASP A 58 15.82 -19.89 9.24
N LYS A 59 15.86 -19.67 7.92
CA LYS A 59 16.20 -20.68 6.92
C LYS A 59 17.14 -20.07 5.89
N GLU A 60 18.30 -20.72 5.68
CA GLU A 60 19.33 -20.23 4.74
C GLU A 60 18.76 -19.98 3.34
N SER A 61 17.93 -20.90 2.82
CA SER A 61 17.26 -20.74 1.51
C SER A 61 16.50 -19.41 1.43
N THR A 62 15.70 -19.06 2.43
CA THR A 62 14.91 -17.82 2.40
C THR A 62 15.78 -16.58 2.53
N LYS A 63 16.79 -16.61 3.40
CA LYS A 63 17.78 -15.53 3.53
C LYS A 63 18.52 -15.31 2.20
N CYS A 64 18.93 -16.38 1.53
CA CYS A 64 19.64 -16.32 0.25
C CYS A 64 18.75 -15.95 -0.93
N LEU A 65 17.45 -16.30 -0.90
CA LEU A 65 16.47 -15.81 -1.87
C LEU A 65 16.46 -14.27 -1.85
N PHE A 66 16.37 -13.67 -0.67
CA PHE A 66 16.40 -12.21 -0.52
C PHE A 66 17.73 -11.61 -0.96
N ALA A 67 18.87 -12.21 -0.59
CA ALA A 67 20.18 -11.75 -1.06
C ALA A 67 20.31 -11.78 -2.59
N CYS A 68 19.81 -12.84 -3.24
CA CYS A 68 19.76 -12.93 -4.69
C CYS A 68 18.90 -11.81 -5.30
N VAL A 69 17.68 -11.62 -4.79
CA VAL A 69 16.78 -10.55 -5.27
C VAL A 69 17.39 -9.16 -5.06
N TYR A 70 18.03 -8.91 -3.92
CA TYR A 70 18.69 -7.64 -3.64
C TYR A 70 19.87 -7.37 -4.56
N LYS A 71 20.66 -8.40 -4.91
CA LYS A 71 21.73 -8.26 -5.89
C LYS A 71 21.19 -7.96 -7.29
N VAL A 72 20.19 -8.72 -7.74
CA VAL A 72 19.56 -8.51 -9.07
C VAL A 72 18.94 -7.11 -9.18
N THR A 73 18.35 -6.60 -8.10
CA THR A 73 17.70 -5.29 -8.11
C THR A 73 18.65 -4.13 -7.83
N GLY A 74 19.89 -4.41 -7.38
CA GLY A 74 20.91 -3.41 -7.05
C GLY A 74 20.87 -2.92 -5.61
N VAL A 75 19.95 -3.41 -4.78
CA VAL A 75 19.86 -3.11 -3.34
C VAL A 75 21.08 -3.64 -2.57
N MET A 76 21.69 -4.73 -3.05
CA MET A 76 22.88 -5.33 -2.47
C MET A 76 24.02 -5.39 -3.49
N SER A 77 25.24 -5.11 -3.05
CA SER A 77 26.45 -5.22 -3.89
C SER A 77 26.86 -6.68 -4.09
N ASP A 78 27.80 -6.91 -5.01
CA ASP A 78 28.39 -8.24 -5.22
C ASP A 78 29.14 -8.76 -3.98
N GLN A 79 29.60 -7.86 -3.11
CA GLN A 79 30.22 -8.16 -1.82
C GLN A 79 29.21 -8.54 -0.73
N GLY A 80 27.92 -8.58 -1.07
CA GLY A 80 26.86 -8.94 -0.13
C GLY A 80 26.53 -7.82 0.86
N GLU A 81 26.90 -6.57 0.55
CA GLU A 81 26.66 -5.39 1.39
C GLU A 81 25.43 -4.63 0.91
N LEU A 82 24.70 -3.96 1.81
CA LEU A 82 23.66 -3.00 1.44
C LEU A 82 24.29 -1.89 0.57
N SER A 83 23.79 -1.74 -0.64
CA SER A 83 24.22 -0.72 -1.60
C SER A 83 23.38 0.53 -1.44
N VAL A 84 23.86 1.50 -0.65
CA VAL A 84 23.17 2.80 -0.50
C VAL A 84 22.98 3.49 -1.85
N GLU A 85 24.00 3.43 -2.71
CA GLU A 85 23.93 3.97 -4.07
C GLU A 85 22.86 3.27 -4.91
N GLY A 86 22.81 1.94 -4.87
CA GLY A 86 21.84 1.18 -5.66
C GLY A 86 20.41 1.33 -5.17
N VAL A 87 20.19 1.43 -3.85
CA VAL A 87 18.88 1.78 -3.29
C VAL A 87 18.48 3.19 -3.70
N ASN A 88 19.36 4.18 -3.58
CA ASN A 88 19.05 5.55 -3.99
C ASN A 88 18.77 5.66 -5.49
N ALA A 89 19.50 4.94 -6.35
CA ALA A 89 19.22 4.87 -7.78
C ALA A 89 17.84 4.27 -8.08
N LEU A 90 17.43 3.23 -7.34
CA LEU A 90 16.10 2.66 -7.43
C LEU A 90 15.03 3.68 -6.98
N SER A 91 15.24 4.33 -5.84
CA SER A 91 14.31 5.34 -5.30
C SER A 91 14.17 6.53 -6.24
N GLN A 92 15.26 7.02 -6.83
CA GLN A 92 15.22 8.08 -7.84
C GLN A 92 14.44 7.63 -9.08
N LYS A 93 14.63 6.39 -9.55
CA LYS A 93 13.89 5.88 -10.72
C LYS A 93 12.37 5.84 -10.49
N TYR A 94 11.93 5.44 -9.29
CA TYR A 94 10.52 5.12 -9.04
C TYR A 94 9.76 6.16 -8.19
N LEU A 95 10.46 7.04 -7.48
CA LEU A 95 9.90 8.02 -6.55
C LEU A 95 10.27 9.47 -6.90
N ALA A 96 10.93 9.74 -8.04
CA ALA A 96 11.30 11.11 -8.43
C ALA A 96 10.13 12.10 -8.46
N ASP A 97 8.93 11.62 -8.82
CA ASP A 97 7.72 12.45 -8.88
C ASP A 97 7.07 12.67 -7.50
N ASP A 98 7.56 12.01 -6.45
CA ASP A 98 7.12 12.16 -5.06
C ASP A 98 8.32 12.51 -4.15
N PRO A 99 8.72 13.79 -4.09
CA PRO A 99 9.89 14.24 -3.33
C PRO A 99 9.83 13.88 -1.84
N GLU A 100 8.63 13.75 -1.28
CA GLU A 100 8.45 13.35 0.12
C GLU A 100 8.78 11.87 0.32
N LYS A 101 8.25 10.98 -0.53
CA LYS A 101 8.58 9.55 -0.50
C LYS A 101 10.04 9.29 -0.84
N LEU A 102 10.60 10.04 -1.78
CA LEU A 102 12.02 9.96 -2.12
C LEU A 102 12.90 10.30 -0.92
N LYS A 103 12.63 11.43 -0.24
CA LYS A 103 13.35 11.82 0.97
C LYS A 103 13.22 10.78 2.08
N LYS A 104 12.01 10.26 2.32
CA LYS A 104 11.78 9.18 3.31
C LYS A 104 12.56 7.91 2.94
N SER A 105 12.64 7.56 1.66
CA SER A 105 13.43 6.43 1.20
C SER A 105 14.94 6.62 1.44
N GLU A 106 15.46 7.83 1.25
CA GLU A 106 16.86 8.16 1.51
C GLU A 106 17.17 8.09 3.01
N GLU A 107 16.31 8.68 3.86
CA GLU A 107 16.42 8.60 5.33
C GLU A 107 16.37 7.15 5.84
N PHE A 108 15.46 6.35 5.27
CA PHE A 108 15.33 4.93 5.56
C PHE A 108 16.62 4.15 5.21
N THR A 109 17.16 4.41 4.01
CA THR A 109 18.40 3.75 3.54
C THR A 109 19.58 4.10 4.43
N GLU A 110 19.69 5.37 4.84
CA GLU A 110 20.72 5.82 5.75
C GLU A 110 20.60 5.16 7.13
N ALA A 111 19.38 5.07 7.66
CA ALA A 111 19.12 4.43 8.95
C ALA A 111 19.48 2.93 8.96
N CYS A 112 19.44 2.27 7.80
CA CYS A 112 19.81 0.87 7.63
C CYS A 112 21.24 0.63 7.18
N ARG A 113 22.03 1.66 6.89
CA ARG A 113 23.44 1.52 6.46
C ARG A 113 24.28 0.67 7.42
N THR A 114 24.00 0.74 8.71
CA THR A 114 24.73 0.04 9.79
C THR A 114 24.62 -1.49 9.74
N VAL A 115 23.72 -2.05 8.92
CA VAL A 115 23.66 -3.51 8.69
C VAL A 115 24.94 -4.06 8.04
N ASN A 116 25.72 -3.20 7.38
CA ASN A 116 27.02 -3.57 6.81
C ASN A 116 28.07 -3.84 7.88
N ASP A 117 27.97 -3.19 9.04
CA ASP A 117 28.91 -3.34 10.16
C ASP A 117 28.65 -4.62 10.98
N ALA A 118 27.49 -5.24 10.79
CA ALA A 118 27.11 -6.44 11.50
C ALA A 118 27.94 -7.66 11.02
N PRO A 119 28.39 -8.53 11.95
CA PRO A 119 29.06 -9.76 11.58
C PRO A 119 28.09 -10.71 10.85
N VAL A 120 28.59 -11.35 9.80
CA VAL A 120 27.85 -12.34 9.01
C VAL A 120 28.69 -13.60 8.84
N SER A 121 28.03 -14.74 8.69
CA SER A 121 28.71 -16.04 8.57
C SER A 121 29.04 -16.43 7.13
N ASP A 122 28.43 -15.76 6.15
CA ASP A 122 28.41 -16.19 4.75
C ASP A 122 29.09 -15.20 3.78
N GLY A 123 29.70 -14.15 4.32
CA GLY A 123 30.53 -13.20 3.59
C GLY A 123 29.82 -12.60 2.38
N ALA A 124 30.43 -12.75 1.20
CA ALA A 124 29.90 -12.18 -0.04
C ALA A 124 28.61 -12.85 -0.53
N LYS A 125 28.17 -13.99 0.03
CA LYS A 125 26.84 -14.53 -0.29
C LYS A 125 25.74 -13.56 0.14
N GLY A 126 25.90 -12.92 1.29
CA GLY A 126 25.06 -11.84 1.78
C GLY A 126 23.68 -12.27 2.26
N CYS A 127 23.41 -13.57 2.44
CA CYS A 127 22.16 -14.11 2.96
C CYS A 127 21.89 -13.61 4.38
N ASP A 128 22.87 -13.71 5.28
CA ASP A 128 22.71 -13.19 6.65
C ASP A 128 22.44 -11.68 6.64
N ARG A 129 23.15 -10.95 5.77
CA ARG A 129 22.95 -9.50 5.64
C ARG A 129 21.61 -9.16 5.01
N ALA A 130 21.09 -9.94 4.08
CA ALA A 130 19.76 -9.76 3.53
C ALA A 130 18.68 -9.90 4.60
N ALA A 131 18.86 -10.81 5.56
CA ALA A 131 17.98 -10.92 6.73
C ALA A 131 18.05 -9.67 7.62
N LEU A 132 19.24 -9.11 7.82
CA LEU A 132 19.43 -7.86 8.57
C LEU A 132 18.83 -6.65 7.85
N ILE A 133 18.99 -6.55 6.53
CA ILE A 133 18.35 -5.52 5.70
C ILE A 133 16.83 -5.62 5.86
N PHE A 134 16.26 -6.80 5.67
CA PHE A 134 14.82 -7.02 5.83
C PHE A 134 14.35 -6.61 7.23
N LYS A 135 15.05 -7.05 8.28
CA LYS A 135 14.72 -6.70 9.67
C LYS A 135 14.76 -5.19 9.88
N CYS A 136 15.79 -4.52 9.37
CA CYS A 136 15.88 -3.06 9.43
C CYS A 136 14.74 -2.40 8.65
N THR A 137 14.32 -2.97 7.51
CA THR A 137 13.12 -2.53 6.78
C THR A 137 11.88 -2.55 7.63
N ILE A 138 11.67 -3.62 8.40
CA ILE A 138 10.52 -3.71 9.29
C ILE A 138 10.65 -2.74 10.47
N GLU A 139 11.84 -2.62 11.08
CA GLU A 139 12.07 -1.76 12.25
C GLU A 139 12.06 -0.25 11.94
N LYS A 140 12.46 0.13 10.73
CA LYS A 140 12.60 1.54 10.30
C LYS A 140 11.50 1.99 9.35
N SER A 141 10.72 1.06 8.78
CA SER A 141 9.45 1.44 8.18
C SER A 141 8.62 2.10 9.27
N PRO A 142 8.04 3.30 9.04
CA PRO A 142 6.97 3.75 9.91
C PRO A 142 5.94 2.62 9.96
N ASP A 143 5.58 2.25 11.18
CA ASP A 143 4.60 1.23 11.47
C ASP A 143 3.24 1.62 10.86
N GLY A 144 3.04 1.25 9.59
CA GLY A 144 1.88 1.65 8.80
C GLY A 144 1.97 3.09 8.28
N LEU A 145 1.15 3.39 7.28
CA LEU A 145 0.87 4.75 6.85
C LEU A 145 0.27 5.52 8.04
N THR A 146 0.66 6.78 8.24
CA THR A 146 -0.02 7.66 9.21
C THR A 146 -1.48 7.89 8.82
N GLU A 147 -2.30 8.38 9.75
CA GLU A 147 -3.70 8.72 9.45
C GLU A 147 -3.78 9.76 8.32
N GLU A 148 -2.87 10.73 8.30
CA GLU A 148 -2.75 11.72 7.23
C GLU A 148 -2.34 11.09 5.90
N GLU A 149 -1.38 10.17 5.89
CA GLU A 149 -0.95 9.48 4.67
C GLU A 149 -2.07 8.60 4.10
N LEU A 150 -2.80 7.87 4.96
CA LEU A 150 -3.99 7.11 4.56
C LEU A 150 -5.07 8.01 3.99
N LYS A 151 -5.31 9.16 4.63
CA LYS A 151 -6.29 10.15 4.15
C LYS A 151 -5.88 10.70 2.79
N MET A 152 -4.60 10.98 2.56
CA MET A 152 -4.08 11.45 1.28
C MET A 152 -4.22 10.38 0.19
N GLU A 153 -3.78 9.15 0.44
CA GLU A 153 -3.88 8.05 -0.52
C GLU A 153 -5.34 7.74 -0.87
N PHE A 154 -6.24 7.72 0.13
CA PHE A 154 -7.67 7.57 -0.14
C PHE A 154 -8.26 8.75 -0.92
N THR A 155 -7.81 9.99 -0.64
CA THR A 155 -8.22 11.18 -1.41
C THR A 155 -7.79 11.08 -2.87
N LYS A 156 -6.59 10.56 -3.16
CA LYS A 156 -6.13 10.30 -4.53
C LYS A 156 -7.06 9.30 -5.24
N LEU A 157 -7.50 8.24 -4.55
CA LEU A 157 -8.49 7.29 -5.11
C LEU A 157 -9.83 7.95 -5.41
N ILE A 158 -10.33 8.81 -4.51
CA ILE A 158 -11.56 9.58 -4.73
C ILE A 158 -11.42 10.47 -5.98
N MET A 159 -10.30 11.20 -6.13
CA MET A 159 -10.03 12.01 -7.32
C MET A 159 -9.96 11.15 -8.59
N LYS A 160 -9.28 10.00 -8.53
CA LYS A 160 -9.20 9.03 -9.63
C LYS A 160 -10.56 8.45 -10.00
N CYS A 161 -11.50 8.37 -9.07
CA CYS A 161 -12.86 7.93 -9.33
C CYS A 161 -13.77 9.06 -9.83
N ASN A 162 -13.42 10.32 -9.53
CA ASN A 162 -14.13 11.51 -10.00
C ASN A 162 -13.59 12.04 -11.35
N LYS A 163 -13.16 11.17 -12.28
CA LYS A 163 -12.43 11.57 -13.52
C LYS A 163 -13.15 12.61 -14.37
N ASP A 164 -14.47 12.59 -14.37
CA ASP A 164 -15.29 13.50 -15.18
C ASP A 164 -15.73 14.77 -14.40
N GLY A 165 -15.25 14.95 -13.16
CA GLY A 165 -15.65 16.07 -12.30
C GLY A 165 -17.14 16.07 -11.94
N LYS A 166 -17.79 14.89 -11.93
CA LYS A 166 -19.23 14.73 -11.67
C LYS A 166 -19.63 15.08 -10.24
N VAL A 167 -18.69 14.96 -9.31
CA VAL A 167 -18.83 15.41 -7.92
C VAL A 167 -18.09 16.72 -7.78
N ASP A 168 -18.80 17.76 -7.36
CA ASP A 168 -18.21 19.08 -7.17
C ASP A 168 -17.28 19.12 -5.95
N MET A 169 -16.40 20.12 -5.90
CA MET A 169 -15.43 20.27 -4.81
C MET A 169 -16.08 20.43 -3.43
N THR A 170 -17.29 20.96 -3.35
CA THR A 170 -17.99 21.14 -2.07
C THR A 170 -18.39 19.78 -1.49
N GLU A 171 -18.90 18.87 -2.31
CA GLU A 171 -19.21 17.50 -1.89
C GLU A 171 -17.96 16.72 -1.48
N LEU A 172 -16.83 16.94 -2.17
CA LEU A 172 -15.55 16.33 -1.81
C LEU A 172 -15.04 16.84 -0.46
N VAL A 173 -15.15 18.15 -0.20
CA VAL A 173 -14.81 18.76 1.10
C VAL A 173 -15.75 18.26 2.21
N GLN A 174 -17.03 18.04 1.90
CA GLN A 174 -17.98 17.44 2.84
C GLN A 174 -17.54 16.03 3.27
N LEU A 175 -17.08 15.18 2.34
CA LEU A 175 -16.51 13.87 2.68
C LEU A 175 -15.28 14.00 3.59
N GLN A 176 -14.37 14.95 3.31
CA GLN A 176 -13.18 15.18 4.14
C GLN A 176 -13.51 15.65 5.56
N ASN A 177 -14.67 16.27 5.74
CA ASN A 177 -15.23 16.72 7.01
C ASN A 177 -16.24 15.73 7.61
N TYR A 178 -16.20 14.46 7.16
CA TYR A 178 -17.00 13.37 7.72
C TYR A 178 -18.53 13.54 7.56
N VAL A 179 -18.95 14.34 6.57
CA VAL A 179 -20.36 14.50 6.24
C VAL A 179 -20.80 13.35 5.33
N VAL A 180 -21.81 12.59 5.79
CA VAL A 180 -22.33 11.43 5.06
C VAL A 180 -22.94 11.88 3.72
N PRO A 181 -22.51 11.30 2.58
CA PRO A 181 -23.00 11.72 1.28
C PRO A 181 -24.44 11.25 1.03
N THR A 182 -25.29 12.15 0.55
CA THR A 182 -26.69 11.85 0.21
C THR A 182 -26.91 11.75 -1.30
N LYS A 183 -26.14 12.47 -2.12
CA LYS A 183 -26.26 12.44 -3.58
C LYS A 183 -25.71 11.14 -4.16
N GLN A 184 -26.47 10.52 -5.06
CA GLN A 184 -26.11 9.23 -5.66
C GLN A 184 -24.75 9.24 -6.38
N THR A 185 -24.41 10.34 -7.05
CA THR A 185 -23.11 10.52 -7.72
C THR A 185 -21.94 10.41 -6.73
N THR A 186 -22.03 11.10 -5.60
CA THR A 186 -21.01 11.12 -4.55
C THR A 186 -20.89 9.75 -3.87
N LYS A 187 -22.03 9.11 -3.59
CA LYS A 187 -22.06 7.72 -3.11
C LYS A 187 -21.30 6.77 -4.05
N CYS A 188 -21.48 6.93 -5.36
CA CYS A 188 -20.83 6.05 -6.35
C CYS A 188 -19.34 6.34 -6.53
N VAL A 189 -18.90 7.60 -6.44
CA VAL A 189 -17.47 7.93 -6.40
C VAL A 189 -16.82 7.31 -5.16
N LEU A 190 -17.50 7.37 -4.01
CA LEU A 190 -17.03 6.73 -2.78
C LEU A 190 -16.94 5.20 -2.92
N ALA A 191 -17.96 4.55 -3.51
CA ALA A 191 -17.92 3.11 -3.78
C ALA A 191 -16.79 2.71 -4.73
N CYS A 192 -16.53 3.52 -5.77
CA CYS A 192 -15.39 3.30 -6.66
C CYS A 192 -14.07 3.36 -5.90
N ALA A 193 -13.88 4.36 -5.02
CA ALA A 193 -12.67 4.48 -4.23
C ALA A 193 -12.52 3.33 -3.22
N TYR A 194 -13.61 2.89 -2.57
CA TYR A 194 -13.58 1.74 -1.68
C TYR A 194 -13.26 0.42 -2.38
N LYS A 195 -13.75 0.21 -3.61
CA LYS A 195 -13.36 -0.96 -4.41
C LYS A 195 -11.89 -0.91 -4.80
N ALA A 196 -11.39 0.27 -5.18
CA ALA A 196 -9.98 0.46 -5.52
C ALA A 196 -9.06 0.28 -4.29
N ALA A 197 -9.56 0.58 -3.10
CA ALA A 197 -8.88 0.36 -1.82
C ALA A 197 -9.15 -1.02 -1.22
N GLU A 198 -9.88 -1.90 -1.92
CA GLU A 198 -10.30 -3.23 -1.44
C GLU A 198 -11.11 -3.24 -0.12
N VAL A 199 -11.58 -2.08 0.33
CA VAL A 199 -12.57 -1.97 1.40
C VAL A 199 -13.89 -2.62 0.96
N MET A 200 -14.19 -2.60 -0.34
CA MET A 200 -15.34 -3.29 -0.91
C MET A 200 -14.91 -4.31 -1.95
N ASN A 201 -15.57 -5.47 -1.93
CA ASN A 201 -15.34 -6.52 -2.93
C ASN A 201 -16.02 -6.19 -4.28
N ALA A 202 -15.84 -7.07 -5.27
CA ALA A 202 -16.42 -6.91 -6.61
C ALA A 202 -17.96 -6.84 -6.62
N LYS A 203 -18.63 -7.49 -5.64
CA LYS A 203 -20.09 -7.47 -5.46
C LYS A 203 -20.57 -6.19 -4.77
N GLY A 204 -19.67 -5.26 -4.45
CA GLY A 204 -20.02 -4.02 -3.76
C GLY A 204 -20.46 -4.24 -2.32
N GLU A 205 -19.94 -5.28 -1.67
CA GLU A 205 -20.12 -5.58 -0.25
C GLU A 205 -18.87 -5.16 0.53
N TYR A 206 -19.02 -4.78 1.80
CA TYR A 206 -17.90 -4.50 2.70
C TYR A 206 -17.08 -5.77 2.92
N ASP A 207 -15.78 -5.72 2.59
CA ASP A 207 -14.84 -6.83 2.74
C ASP A 207 -14.25 -6.84 4.17
N ILE A 208 -14.78 -7.73 5.01
CA ILE A 208 -14.36 -7.86 6.41
C ILE A 208 -12.94 -8.43 6.55
N ASP A 209 -12.54 -9.32 5.65
CA ASP A 209 -11.21 -9.93 5.69
C ASP A 209 -10.14 -8.88 5.35
N HIS A 210 -10.40 -8.04 4.35
CA HIS A 210 -9.53 -6.90 4.05
C HIS A 210 -9.55 -5.87 5.19
N ALA A 211 -10.70 -5.59 5.81
CA ALA A 211 -10.78 -4.68 6.95
C ALA A 211 -9.92 -5.13 8.15
N TYR A 212 -9.86 -6.43 8.43
CA TYR A 212 -8.97 -6.98 9.45
C TYR A 212 -7.49 -6.83 9.08
N LYS A 213 -7.13 -7.01 7.81
CA LYS A 213 -5.75 -6.76 7.34
C LYS A 213 -5.36 -5.29 7.53
N VAL A 214 -6.25 -4.36 7.19
CA VAL A 214 -6.05 -2.93 7.43
C VAL A 214 -5.89 -2.65 8.93
N ALA A 215 -6.70 -3.28 9.78
CA ALA A 215 -6.57 -3.15 11.23
C ALA A 215 -5.18 -3.62 11.75
N GLU A 216 -4.65 -4.74 11.24
CA GLU A 216 -3.30 -5.21 11.57
C GLU A 216 -2.22 -4.24 11.08
N MET A 217 -2.36 -3.69 9.87
CA MET A 217 -1.41 -2.72 9.32
C MET A 217 -1.42 -1.39 10.09
N MET A 218 -2.58 -0.97 10.59
CA MET A 218 -2.77 0.31 11.27
C MET A 218 -2.57 0.25 12.80
N LYS A 219 -2.32 -0.93 13.38
CA LYS A 219 -2.21 -1.04 14.83
C LYS A 219 -1.04 -0.26 15.40
N ASN A 220 0.04 -0.10 14.63
CA ASN A 220 1.22 0.68 15.01
C ASN A 220 1.73 0.33 16.42
N GLY A 221 1.94 -0.96 16.66
CA GLY A 221 2.32 -1.52 17.97
C GLY A 221 1.24 -1.47 19.06
N ASP A 222 0.09 -0.84 18.84
CA ASP A 222 -1.03 -0.73 19.78
C ASP A 222 -2.05 -1.87 19.57
N GLU A 223 -1.91 -2.94 20.35
CA GLU A 223 -2.85 -4.07 20.35
C GLU A 223 -4.28 -3.67 20.74
N LYS A 224 -4.47 -2.62 21.55
CA LYS A 224 -5.81 -2.11 21.85
C LYS A 224 -6.42 -1.45 20.62
N ARG A 225 -5.63 -0.72 19.83
CA ARG A 225 -6.05 -0.15 18.55
C ARG A 225 -6.48 -1.23 17.56
N LEU A 226 -5.73 -2.35 17.48
CA LEU A 226 -6.11 -3.51 16.67
C LEU A 226 -7.48 -4.07 17.08
N VAL A 227 -7.66 -4.37 18.37
CA VAL A 227 -8.92 -4.91 18.90
C VAL A 227 -10.09 -3.97 18.61
N ASN A 228 -9.88 -2.67 18.78
CA ASN A 228 -10.91 -1.66 18.52
C ASN A 228 -11.25 -1.53 17.03
N ALA A 229 -10.25 -1.60 16.14
CA ALA A 229 -10.45 -1.58 14.70
C ALA A 229 -11.23 -2.82 14.23
N LYS A 230 -10.89 -4.02 14.72
CA LYS A 230 -11.63 -5.26 14.41
C LYS A 230 -13.08 -5.18 14.88
N LYS A 231 -13.34 -4.71 16.12
CA LYS A 231 -14.70 -4.51 16.63
C LYS A 231 -15.51 -3.51 15.80
N MET A 232 -14.88 -2.45 15.30
CA MET A 232 -15.55 -1.50 14.41
C MET A 232 -15.89 -2.14 13.07
N ALA A 233 -14.98 -2.94 12.50
CA ALA A 233 -15.23 -3.68 11.27
C ALA A 233 -16.38 -4.69 11.44
N ASP A 234 -16.41 -5.44 12.54
CA ASP A 234 -17.51 -6.37 12.90
C ASP A 234 -18.85 -5.66 13.06
N LEU A 235 -18.83 -4.44 13.59
CA LEU A 235 -20.03 -3.63 13.71
C LEU A 235 -20.51 -3.17 12.32
N CYS A 236 -19.59 -2.70 11.48
CA CYS A 236 -19.92 -2.08 10.21
C CYS A 236 -20.15 -3.09 9.07
N VAL A 237 -19.68 -4.34 9.14
CA VAL A 237 -19.97 -5.39 8.13
C VAL A 237 -21.47 -5.68 8.00
N LYS A 238 -22.26 -5.38 9.03
CA LYS A 238 -23.73 -5.49 9.02
C LYS A 238 -24.40 -4.63 7.96
N VAL A 239 -23.71 -3.64 7.37
CA VAL A 239 -24.21 -2.92 6.19
C VAL A 239 -24.44 -3.82 4.97
N ASN A 240 -23.81 -5.01 4.93
CA ASN A 240 -24.04 -6.01 3.88
C ASN A 240 -25.45 -6.62 3.96
N GLU A 241 -26.07 -6.61 5.14
CA GLU A 241 -27.43 -7.11 5.37
C GLU A 241 -28.52 -6.07 5.00
N GLN A 242 -28.12 -4.82 4.74
CA GLN A 242 -29.04 -3.74 4.42
C GLN A 242 -29.46 -3.79 2.95
N SER A 243 -30.72 -3.40 2.69
CA SER A 243 -31.20 -3.25 1.32
C SER A 243 -30.53 -2.07 0.62
N VAL A 244 -30.20 -2.26 -0.65
CA VAL A 244 -29.60 -1.25 -1.51
C VAL A 244 -30.40 -1.11 -2.79
N SER A 245 -30.41 0.09 -3.38
CA SER A 245 -31.12 0.35 -4.63
C SER A 245 -30.28 0.02 -5.88
N ASP A 246 -28.97 -0.19 -5.71
CA ASP A 246 -27.99 -0.20 -6.80
C ASP A 246 -27.18 -1.50 -6.91
N GLY A 247 -27.56 -2.52 -6.14
CA GLY A 247 -27.02 -3.87 -6.20
C GLY A 247 -25.50 -3.92 -6.04
N GLU A 248 -24.82 -4.44 -7.06
CA GLU A 248 -23.36 -4.61 -7.06
C GLU A 248 -22.58 -3.32 -7.28
N LYS A 249 -23.24 -2.23 -7.71
CA LYS A 249 -22.57 -0.92 -7.75
C LYS A 249 -22.11 -0.51 -6.36
N GLY A 250 -22.93 -0.78 -5.35
CA GLY A 250 -22.61 -0.60 -3.94
C GLY A 250 -22.49 0.86 -3.51
N CYS A 251 -23.04 1.81 -4.24
CA CYS A 251 -23.01 3.23 -3.87
C CYS A 251 -23.76 3.45 -2.55
N ASP A 252 -24.96 2.89 -2.40
CA ASP A 252 -25.71 2.96 -1.14
C ASP A 252 -24.92 2.34 0.01
N ARG A 253 -24.33 1.16 -0.22
CA ARG A 253 -23.50 0.47 0.78
C ARG A 253 -22.26 1.28 1.16
N ALA A 254 -21.60 1.94 0.21
CA ALA A 254 -20.46 2.81 0.51
C ALA A 254 -20.85 3.98 1.43
N ALA A 255 -22.01 4.60 1.21
CA ALA A 255 -22.52 5.63 2.12
C ALA A 255 -22.84 5.09 3.52
N MET A 256 -23.36 3.86 3.60
CA MET A 256 -23.62 3.17 4.88
C MET A 256 -22.34 2.81 5.62
N ILE A 257 -21.31 2.31 4.92
CA ILE A 257 -19.97 2.06 5.49
C ILE A 257 -19.43 3.36 6.08
N PHE A 258 -19.41 4.45 5.29
CA PHE A 258 -18.91 5.75 5.72
C PHE A 258 -19.68 6.26 6.95
N LYS A 259 -21.01 6.21 6.92
CA LYS A 259 -21.85 6.58 8.06
C LYS A 259 -21.51 5.76 9.29
N CYS A 260 -21.41 4.43 9.16
CA CYS A 260 -21.09 3.55 10.27
C CYS A 260 -19.72 3.88 10.87
N THR A 261 -18.71 4.10 10.05
CA THR A 261 -17.37 4.48 10.50
C THR A 261 -17.40 5.82 11.24
N VAL A 262 -18.01 6.86 10.68
CA VAL A 262 -18.10 8.19 11.32
C VAL A 262 -18.83 8.14 12.66
N GLU A 263 -19.95 7.41 12.75
CA GLU A 263 -20.74 7.32 13.98
C GLU A 263 -20.07 6.51 15.09
N ASN A 264 -19.14 5.61 14.75
CA ASN A 264 -18.57 4.66 15.71
C ASN A 264 -17.06 4.86 15.96
N ALA A 265 -16.34 5.53 15.06
CA ALA A 265 -14.91 5.81 15.23
C ALA A 265 -14.56 6.41 16.61
N PRO A 266 -15.27 7.46 17.11
CA PRO A 266 -14.99 8.00 18.45
C PRO A 266 -15.23 7.01 19.59
N LYS A 267 -16.20 6.10 19.45
CA LYS A 267 -16.52 5.07 20.47
C LYS A 267 -15.39 4.05 20.62
N PHE A 268 -14.61 3.87 19.56
CA PHE A 268 -13.46 2.96 19.51
C PHE A 268 -12.12 3.69 19.68
N GLY A 269 -12.14 4.99 19.99
CA GLY A 269 -10.94 5.79 20.26
C GLY A 269 -10.22 6.33 19.03
N PHE A 270 -10.84 6.24 17.84
CA PHE A 270 -10.33 6.88 16.63
C PHE A 270 -10.75 8.34 16.59
N LYS A 271 -9.82 9.22 16.19
CA LYS A 271 -10.12 10.64 15.97
C LYS A 271 -10.67 10.83 14.56
N LEU A 272 -11.56 11.81 14.43
CA LEU A 272 -12.05 12.33 13.16
C LEU A 272 -11.39 13.69 12.94
#